data_AF-A0A258BV09-F1
#
_entry.id   AF-A0A258BV09-F1
#
_cell.length_a   1.000
_cell.length_b   1.000
_cell.length_c   1.000
_cell.angle_alpha   90.00
_cell.angle_beta   90.00
_cell.angle_gamma   90.00
#
_symmetry.space_group_name_H-M   'P 1'
#
loop_
_entity.id
_entity.type
_entity.pdbx_description
1 polymer ?
#
loop_
_entity_poly.entity_id
_entity_poly.type
_entity_poly.pdbx_seq_one_letter_code
_entity_poly.pdbx_strand_id
1 'polypeptide(L)'
;WGRLWALWDLVGHLDEAELAGAAVEHGAAQARDIRRGTLAALPRMLAMLGGAARHDLARGRGMPAALTASLYMRLLRLQIFGR
;
A
#
# COMPACT_ATOMS: atom_id res chain seq x y z
N TRP A 1 5.00 -9.40 2.12
CA TRP A 1 4.56 -8.11 2.69
C TRP A 1 5.47 -6.97 2.26
N GLY A 2 6.78 -6.98 2.59
CA GLY A 2 7.69 -5.87 2.25
C GLY A 2 7.70 -5.49 0.76
N ARG A 3 7.58 -6.49 -0.13
CA ARG A 3 7.44 -6.27 -1.58
C ARG A 3 6.19 -5.47 -1.98
N LEU A 4 5.03 -5.68 -1.33
CA LEU A 4 3.82 -4.90 -1.59
C LEU A 4 4.00 -3.44 -1.17
N TRP A 5 4.62 -3.23 0.00
CA TRP A 5 4.88 -1.89 0.49
C TRP A 5 5.86 -1.15 -0.44
N ALA A 6 6.93 -1.82 -0.87
CA ALA A 6 7.88 -1.25 -1.82
C ALA A 6 7.24 -0.90 -3.18
N LEU A 7 6.36 -1.76 -3.72
CA LEU A 7 5.65 -1.46 -4.96
C LEU A 7 4.65 -0.30 -4.81
N TRP A 8 3.93 -0.28 -3.69
CA TRP A 8 3.00 0.80 -3.40
C TRP A 8 3.72 2.15 -3.26
N ASP A 9 4.85 2.18 -2.54
CA ASP A 9 5.71 3.36 -2.35
C ASP A 9 6.38 3.80 -3.66
N LEU A 10 6.90 2.84 -4.45
CA LEU A 10 7.52 3.10 -5.75
C LEU A 10 6.58 3.86 -6.68
N VAL A 11 5.30 3.47 -6.75
CA VAL A 11 4.31 4.16 -7.61
C VAL A 11 4.19 5.64 -7.28
N GLY A 12 4.37 6.05 -6.02
CA GLY A 12 4.35 7.46 -5.64
C GLY A 12 5.58 8.25 -6.08
N HIS A 13 6.66 7.57 -6.45
CA HIS A 13 7.93 8.18 -6.87
C HIS A 13 8.21 8.05 -8.37
N LEU A 14 7.29 7.44 -9.12
CA LEU A 14 7.40 7.28 -10.57
C LEU A 14 6.70 8.44 -11.28
N ASP A 15 7.46 9.19 -12.09
CA ASP A 15 6.92 10.24 -12.96
C ASP A 15 6.32 9.67 -14.26
N GLU A 16 6.75 8.46 -14.66
CA GLU A 16 6.28 7.78 -15.87
C GLU A 16 4.99 7.01 -15.61
N ALA A 17 3.88 7.45 -16.21
CA ALA A 17 2.55 6.87 -16.00
C ALA A 17 2.45 5.39 -16.42
N GLU A 18 3.14 4.98 -17.48
CA GLU A 18 3.16 3.59 -17.94
C GLU A 18 3.85 2.67 -16.95
N LEU A 19 5.01 3.09 -16.44
CA LEU A 19 5.76 2.34 -15.43
C LEU A 19 5.02 2.30 -14.09
N ALA A 20 4.38 3.39 -13.69
CA ALA A 20 3.49 3.44 -12.53
C ALA A 20 2.30 2.47 -12.69
N GLY A 21 1.69 2.43 -13.87
CA GLY A 21 0.62 1.48 -14.21
C GLY A 21 1.09 0.03 -14.09
N ALA A 22 2.23 -0.31 -14.68
CA ALA A 22 2.81 -1.65 -14.60
C ALA A 22 3.14 -2.06 -13.15
N ALA A 23 3.67 -1.14 -12.35
CA ALA A 23 3.95 -1.38 -10.93
C ALA A 23 2.66 -1.62 -10.12
N VAL A 24 1.59 -0.87 -10.40
CA VAL A 24 0.27 -1.08 -9.80
C VAL A 24 -0.31 -2.44 -10.19
N GLU A 25 -0.30 -2.81 -11.46
CA GLU A 25 -0.80 -4.10 -11.93
C GLU A 25 -0.04 -5.27 -11.29
N HIS A 26 1.29 -5.17 -11.26
CA HIS A 26 2.13 -6.18 -10.63
C HIS A 26 1.86 -6.28 -9.11
N GLY A 27 1.69 -5.14 -8.44
CA GLY A 27 1.31 -5.09 -7.02
C GLY A 27 -0.09 -5.62 -6.76
N ALA A 28 -1.05 -5.37 -7.65
CA ALA A 28 -2.43 -5.85 -7.54
C ALA A 28 -2.52 -7.38 -7.62
N ALA A 29 -1.75 -8.00 -8.52
CA ALA A 29 -1.63 -9.45 -8.59
C ALA A 29 -1.10 -10.03 -7.27
N GLN A 30 0.00 -9.49 -6.74
CA GLN A 30 0.57 -9.93 -5.46
C GLN A 30 -0.38 -9.68 -4.27
N ALA A 31 -1.16 -8.60 -4.29
CA ALA A 31 -2.08 -8.27 -3.20
C ALA A 31 -3.21 -9.30 -3.03
N ARG A 32 -3.58 -9.98 -4.12
CA ARG A 32 -4.58 -11.06 -4.14
C ARG A 32 -4.00 -12.34 -3.54
N ASP A 33 -2.73 -12.63 -3.81
CA ASP A 33 -2.07 -13.88 -3.38
C ASP A 33 -1.67 -13.91 -1.91
N ILE A 34 -1.49 -12.74 -1.27
CA ILE A 34 -1.15 -12.71 0.16
C ILE A 34 -2.33 -13.17 1.01
N ARG A 35 -2.15 -14.24 1.79
CA ARG A 35 -3.13 -14.69 2.80
C ARG A 35 -3.36 -13.59 3.85
N ARG A 36 -4.62 -13.36 4.25
CA ARG A 36 -4.98 -12.34 5.26
C ARG A 36 -4.19 -12.49 6.57
N GLY A 37 -3.90 -13.72 7.00
CA GLY A 37 -3.14 -14.00 8.23
C GLY A 37 -1.67 -13.57 8.19
N THR A 38 -1.08 -13.39 7.01
CA THR A 38 0.35 -13.04 6.88
C THR A 38 0.67 -11.63 7.40
N LEU A 39 -0.29 -10.71 7.35
CA LEU A 39 -0.11 -9.35 7.87
C LEU A 39 -0.32 -9.26 9.40
N ALA A 40 -1.14 -10.15 9.96
CA ALA A 40 -1.46 -10.16 11.39
C ALA A 40 -0.30 -10.63 12.26
N ALA A 41 0.69 -11.32 11.69
CA ALA A 41 1.90 -11.77 12.38
C ALA A 41 2.98 -10.67 12.49
N LEU A 42 2.79 -9.51 11.88
CA LEU A 42 3.75 -8.40 11.92
C LEU A 42 3.50 -7.50 13.13
N PRO A 43 4.54 -6.80 13.63
CA PRO A 43 4.35 -5.67 14.54
C PRO A 43 3.28 -4.71 14.02
N ARG A 44 2.42 -4.20 14.92
CA ARG A 44 1.21 -3.42 14.58
C ARG A 44 1.44 -2.37 13.49
N MET A 45 2.53 -1.60 13.58
CA MET A 45 2.87 -0.57 12.58
C MET A 45 3.06 -1.13 11.17
N LEU A 46 3.81 -2.23 11.05
CA LEU A 46 4.07 -2.90 9.77
C LEU A 46 2.81 -3.59 9.24
N ALA A 47 2.00 -4.16 10.12
CA ALA A 47 0.70 -4.72 9.76
C ALA A 47 -0.24 -3.65 9.17
N MET A 48 -0.26 -2.46 9.76
CA MET A 48 -1.08 -1.32 9.29
C MET A 48 -0.59 -0.79 7.94
N LEU A 49 0.72 -0.51 7.80
CA LEU A 49 1.31 -0.04 6.53
C LEU A 49 1.13 -1.09 5.41
N GLY A 50 1.32 -2.37 5.76
CA GLY A 50 1.07 -3.49 4.85
C GLY A 50 -0.38 -3.62 4.43
N GLY A 51 -1.30 -3.41 5.36
CA GLY A 51 -2.74 -3.40 5.10
C GLY A 51 -3.13 -2.28 4.16
N ALA A 52 -2.61 -1.06 4.38
CA ALA A 52 -2.85 0.09 3.51
C ALA A 52 -2.33 -0.14 2.08
N ALA A 53 -1.07 -0.56 1.94
CA ALA A 53 -0.47 -0.86 0.64
C ALA A 53 -1.25 -1.95 -0.11
N ARG A 54 -1.60 -3.05 0.58
CA ARG A 54 -2.42 -4.12 0.01
C ARG A 54 -3.80 -3.62 -0.41
N HIS A 55 -4.46 -2.81 0.42
CA HIS A 55 -5.80 -2.29 0.17
C HIS A 55 -5.86 -1.41 -1.08
N ASP A 56 -4.85 -0.55 -1.25
CA ASP A 56 -4.76 0.35 -2.40
C ASP A 56 -4.39 -0.41 -3.67
N LEU A 57 -3.37 -1.27 -3.63
CA LEU A 57 -2.96 -2.07 -4.79
C LEU A 57 -4.07 -3.02 -5.24
N ALA A 58 -4.82 -3.64 -4.31
CA ALA A 58 -5.98 -4.45 -4.66
C ALA A 58 -7.09 -3.66 -5.39
N ARG A 59 -7.10 -2.33 -5.27
CA ARG A 59 -8.01 -1.41 -5.97
C ARG A 59 -7.39 -0.75 -7.20
N GLY A 60 -6.20 -1.21 -7.62
CA GLY A 60 -5.47 -0.60 -8.73
C GLY A 60 -4.95 0.80 -8.40
N ARG A 61 -4.55 1.05 -7.15
CA ARG A 61 -4.00 2.35 -6.70
C ARG A 61 -2.62 2.15 -6.09
N GLY A 62 -1.71 3.09 -6.34
CA GLY A 62 -0.43 3.19 -5.61
C GLY A 62 -0.44 4.32 -4.58
N MET A 63 0.71 4.57 -3.97
CA MET A 63 0.88 5.75 -3.13
C MET A 63 0.73 7.01 -4.01
N PRO A 64 -0.07 8.01 -3.59
CA PRO A 64 -0.11 9.28 -4.30
C PRO A 64 1.24 9.99 -4.23
N ALA A 65 1.64 10.64 -5.33
CA ALA A 65 2.93 11.32 -5.46
C ALA A 65 3.15 12.47 -4.47
N ALA A 66 2.07 13.01 -3.92
CA ALA A 66 2.10 13.94 -2.81
C ALA A 66 1.29 13.40 -1.65
N LEU A 67 1.76 13.66 -0.44
CA LEU A 67 1.04 13.32 0.78
C LEU A 67 -0.18 14.26 0.92
N THR A 68 -1.31 13.85 0.37
CA THR A 68 -2.55 14.63 0.46
C THR A 68 -3.04 14.66 1.91
N ALA A 69 -3.71 15.73 2.31
CA ALA A 69 -4.28 15.85 3.67
C ALA A 69 -5.21 14.67 4.01
N SER A 70 -5.93 14.13 3.01
CA SER A 70 -6.78 12.96 3.18
C SER A 70 -5.97 11.67 3.42
N LEU A 71 -4.84 11.47 2.74
CA LEU A 71 -3.95 10.34 3.00
C LEU A 71 -3.31 10.46 4.39
N TYR A 72 -2.85 11.65 4.77
CA TYR A 72 -2.27 11.90 6.09
C TYR A 72 -3.26 11.54 7.20
N MET A 73 -4.50 12.02 7.10
CA MET A 73 -5.57 11.69 8.05
C MET A 73 -5.91 10.19 8.07
N ARG A 74 -5.82 9.50 6.92
CA ARG A 74 -6.03 8.05 6.84
C ARG A 74 -4.92 7.30 7.58
N LEU A 75 -3.66 7.68 7.39
CA LEU A 75 -2.51 7.08 8.07
C LEU A 75 -2.55 7.34 9.59
N LEU A 76 -2.91 8.56 10.00
CA LEU A 76 -3.12 8.90 11.42
C LEU A 76 -4.23 8.04 12.05
N ARG A 77 -5.37 7.89 11.38
CA ARG A 77 -6.46 7.02 11.85
C ARG A 77 -6.02 5.57 11.98
N LEU A 78 -5.32 5.05 10.98
CA LEU A 78 -4.76 3.71 11.03
C LEU A 78 -3.82 3.59 12.24
N GLN A 79 -2.90 4.53 12.44
CA GLN A 79 -1.96 4.48 13.55
C GLN A 79 -2.64 4.51 14.93
N ILE A 80 -3.62 5.38 15.13
CA ILE A 80 -4.35 5.53 16.39
C ILE A 80 -5.28 4.34 16.65
N PHE A 81 -6.12 3.97 15.67
CA PHE A 81 -7.23 3.03 15.86
C PHE A 81 -6.98 1.62 15.29
N GLY A 82 -5.95 1.45 14.46
CA GLY A 82 -5.62 0.17 13.82
C GLY A 82 -6.53 -0.22 12.66
N ARG A 83 -7.42 0.68 12.21
CA ARG A 83 -8.43 0.43 11.16
C ARG A 83 -8.79 1.70 10.41
#